data_AF-A0A1B6L5S0-F1
#
_entry.id   AF-A0A1B6L5S0-F1
#
_cell.length_a   1.000
_cell.length_b   1.000
_cell.length_c   1.000
_cell.angle_alpha   90.00
_cell.angle_beta   90.00
_cell.angle_gamma   90.00
#
_symmetry.space_group_name_H-M   'P 1'
#
loop_
_entity.id
_entity.type
_entity.pdbx_description
1 polymer ?
#
loop_
_entity_poly.entity_id
_entity_poly.type
_entity_poly.pdbx_seq_one_letter_code
_entity_poly.pdbx_strand_id
1 'polypeptide(L)'
;MKIVIGLKPLTYHAAQYKNKKNFYNLCLHNADFNVVSKWQFFATSHGKSACDGLGGTVKRLAAKASLQRPCDQQILTPEQLYEFAVTNIRSIDFQNCTIEDYQETKEFLLPRHSEVKA
;
A
#
# COMPACT_ATOMS: atom_id res chain seq x y z
N MET A 1 -1.10 12.46 5.29
CA MET A 1 -0.78 12.04 3.92
C MET A 1 0.11 10.79 3.99
N LYS A 2 -0.49 9.61 3.83
CA LYS A 2 0.04 8.23 3.77
C LYS A 2 -0.76 7.31 2.81
N ILE A 3 -0.29 6.89 1.62
CA ILE A 3 -0.88 5.64 1.06
C ILE A 3 -0.58 4.53 2.03
N VAL A 4 -1.65 4.10 2.69
CA VAL A 4 -1.71 2.88 3.44
C VAL A 4 -3.07 2.29 3.10
N ILE A 5 -3.07 1.23 2.29
CA ILE A 5 -4.24 0.35 2.21
C ILE A 5 -4.32 -0.33 3.57
N GLY A 6 -5.18 0.14 4.48
CA GLY A 6 -5.19 -0.44 5.82
C GLY A 6 -6.29 0.07 6.73
N LEU A 7 -7.28 -0.79 6.99
CA LEU A 7 -7.75 -0.93 8.37
C LEU A 7 -6.54 -1.31 9.22
N LYS A 8 -6.44 -0.76 10.45
CA LYS A 8 -5.74 -1.34 11.61
C LYS A 8 -4.54 -2.28 11.34
N PRO A 9 -3.50 -2.10 12.16
CA PRO A 9 -2.10 -1.90 11.79
C PRO A 9 -1.56 -2.73 10.60
N LEU A 10 -0.84 -2.05 9.70
CA LEU A 10 -0.18 -2.53 8.47
C LEU A 10 0.56 -3.88 8.62
N THR A 11 0.40 -4.79 7.67
CA THR A 11 1.01 -6.13 7.68
C THR A 11 2.05 -6.31 6.56
N TYR A 12 3.24 -6.80 6.91
CA TYR A 12 4.39 -6.96 6.00
C TYR A 12 4.66 -8.42 5.62
N HIS A 13 5.19 -8.67 4.41
CA HIS A 13 5.49 -10.01 3.90
C HIS A 13 6.98 -10.37 4.08
N ALA A 14 7.29 -11.66 4.25
CA ALA A 14 8.65 -12.16 4.53
C ALA A 14 9.72 -11.73 3.51
N ALA A 15 9.33 -11.49 2.25
CA ALA A 15 10.23 -11.01 1.21
C ALA A 15 10.78 -9.59 1.47
N GLN A 16 10.06 -8.75 2.22
CA GLN A 16 10.51 -7.40 2.57
C GLN A 16 11.70 -7.41 3.55
N TYR A 17 11.92 -8.53 4.24
CA TYR A 17 13.04 -8.73 5.16
C TYR A 17 14.36 -9.10 4.47
N LYS A 18 14.33 -9.39 3.16
CA LYS A 18 15.55 -9.74 2.41
C LYS A 18 16.41 -8.52 2.05
N ASN A 19 15.86 -7.31 2.18
CA ASN A 19 16.59 -6.07 1.91
C ASN A 19 16.78 -5.29 3.22
N LYS A 20 18.04 -5.13 3.63
CA LYS A 20 18.43 -4.42 4.87
C LYS A 20 17.90 -2.98 4.93
N LYS A 21 17.85 -2.28 3.80
CA LYS A 21 17.31 -0.90 3.72
C LYS A 21 15.80 -0.89 3.93
N ASN A 22 15.08 -1.86 3.36
CA ASN A 22 13.66 -2.02 3.60
C ASN A 22 13.39 -2.36 5.07
N PHE A 23 14.16 -3.28 5.66
CA PHE A 23 14.04 -3.61 7.07
C PHE A 23 14.25 -2.38 7.97
N TYR A 24 15.24 -1.54 7.65
CA TYR A 24 15.50 -0.32 8.41
C TYR A 24 14.35 0.69 8.30
N ASN A 25 13.76 0.85 7.10
CA ASN A 25 12.54 1.65 6.93
C ASN A 25 11.36 1.09 7.74
N LEU A 26 11.21 -0.24 7.79
CA LEU A 26 10.17 -0.89 8.60
C LEU A 26 10.37 -0.67 10.10
N CYS A 27 11.60 -0.56 10.59
CA CYS A 27 11.84 -0.24 12.00
C CYS A 27 11.45 1.20 12.36
N LEU A 28 11.64 2.15 11.43
CA LEU A 28 11.44 3.59 11.66
C LEU A 28 10.11 4.13 11.14
N HIS A 29 9.26 3.29 10.54
CA HIS A 29 7.99 3.68 9.91
C HIS A 29 7.07 4.55 10.80
N ASN A 30 7.08 4.31 12.11
CA ASN A 30 6.30 5.11 13.06
C ASN A 30 6.95 6.49 13.27
N ALA A 31 8.26 6.57 13.47
CA ALA A 31 8.94 7.86 13.62
C ALA A 31 8.84 8.72 12.35
N ASP A 32 9.00 8.11 11.18
CA ASP A 32 9.07 8.84 9.90
C ASP A 32 7.70 9.25 9.38
N PHE A 33 6.75 8.32 9.44
CA PHE A 33 5.46 8.49 8.80
C PHE A 33 4.34 8.57 9.83
N ASN A 34 4.59 8.39 11.13
CA ASN A 34 3.56 8.30 12.17
C ASN A 34 2.55 7.16 11.88
N VAL A 35 2.96 6.12 11.16
CA VAL A 35 2.11 4.96 10.85
C VAL A 35 2.33 3.89 11.90
N VAL A 36 1.26 3.34 12.46
CA VAL A 36 1.35 2.17 13.34
C VAL A 36 1.15 0.92 12.51
N SER A 37 2.18 0.07 12.44
CA SER A 37 2.14 -1.23 11.75
C SER A 37 2.18 -2.41 12.72
N LYS A 38 1.72 -3.57 12.25
CA LYS A 38 1.72 -4.83 13.00
C LYS A 38 2.38 -5.88 12.14
N TRP A 39 3.45 -6.41 12.70
CA TRP A 39 4.22 -7.49 12.11
C TRP A 39 3.36 -8.76 12.15
N GLN A 40 2.90 -9.21 10.98
CA GLN A 40 2.22 -10.48 10.83
C GLN A 40 3.14 -11.43 10.06
N PHE A 41 3.73 -12.37 10.78
CA PHE A 41 4.61 -13.39 10.21
C PHE A 41 3.77 -14.54 9.66
N PHE A 42 3.77 -14.71 8.33
CA PHE A 42 3.15 -15.86 7.68
C PHE A 42 4.20 -16.95 7.48
N ALA A 43 3.96 -18.14 8.02
CA ALA A 43 4.92 -19.25 8.08
C ALA A 43 5.34 -19.82 6.70
N THR A 44 4.66 -19.43 5.62
CA THR A 44 4.99 -19.86 4.26
C THR A 44 5.24 -18.64 3.39
N SER A 45 6.45 -18.53 2.82
CA SER A 45 6.83 -17.45 1.89
C SER A 45 6.04 -17.45 0.57
N HIS A 46 5.10 -18.39 0.41
CA HIS A 46 4.24 -18.61 -0.75
C HIS A 46 2.74 -18.44 -0.41
N GLY A 47 2.41 -18.09 0.84
CA GLY A 47 1.02 -17.91 1.27
C GLY A 47 0.51 -16.54 0.89
N LYS A 48 -0.49 -16.48 -0.01
CA LYS A 48 -1.37 -15.33 -0.17
C LYS A 48 -1.73 -14.79 1.22
N SER A 49 -1.35 -13.57 1.48
CA SER A 49 -1.56 -12.88 2.75
C SER A 49 -2.96 -12.27 2.80
N ALA A 50 -3.38 -11.82 3.99
CA ALA A 50 -4.60 -11.04 4.13
C ALA A 50 -4.60 -9.80 3.20
N CYS A 51 -3.43 -9.20 2.95
CA CYS A 51 -3.26 -8.10 2.00
C CYS A 51 -3.68 -8.46 0.56
N ASP A 52 -3.35 -9.68 0.11
CA ASP A 52 -3.71 -10.14 -1.24
C ASP A 52 -5.24 -10.28 -1.38
N GLY A 53 -5.91 -10.69 -0.30
CA GLY A 53 -7.37 -10.74 -0.22
C GLY A 53 -8.03 -9.35 -0.31
N LEU A 54 -7.42 -8.34 0.31
CA LEU A 54 -7.88 -6.95 0.23
C LEU A 54 -7.75 -6.42 -1.20
N GLY A 55 -6.57 -6.55 -1.80
CA GLY A 55 -6.34 -6.13 -3.19
C GLY A 55 -7.26 -6.84 -4.18
N GLY A 56 -7.45 -8.16 -4.00
CA GLY A 56 -8.40 -8.94 -4.80
C GLY A 56 -9.85 -8.48 -4.65
N THR A 57 -10.27 -8.13 -3.43
CA THR A 57 -11.62 -7.61 -3.15
C THR A 57 -11.84 -6.27 -3.83
N VAL A 58 -10.90 -5.34 -3.69
CA VAL A 58 -10.96 -4.01 -4.32
C VAL A 58 -11.02 -4.13 -5.83
N LYS A 59 -10.13 -4.95 -6.42
CA LYS A 59 -10.11 -5.21 -7.87
C LYS A 59 -11.43 -5.78 -8.36
N ARG A 60 -11.98 -6.77 -7.64
CA ARG A 60 -13.27 -7.40 -7.99
C ARG A 60 -14.42 -6.39 -7.96
N LEU A 61 -14.49 -5.57 -6.92
CA LEU A 61 -15.55 -4.57 -6.75
C LEU A 61 -15.45 -3.46 -7.82
N ALA A 62 -14.24 -2.97 -8.07
CA ALA A 62 -14.00 -1.95 -9.09
C ALA A 62 -14.30 -2.47 -10.50
N ALA A 63 -13.85 -3.68 -10.83
CA ALA A 63 -14.13 -4.31 -12.12
C ALA A 63 -15.64 -4.51 -12.33
N LYS A 64 -16.34 -5.01 -11.30
CA LYS A 64 -17.81 -5.16 -11.35
C LYS A 64 -18.49 -3.82 -11.58
N ALA A 65 -18.11 -2.78 -10.83
CA ALA A 65 -18.68 -1.45 -10.99
C ALA A 65 -18.40 -0.88 -12.40
N SER A 66 -17.18 -1.02 -12.91
CA SER A 66 -16.82 -0.55 -14.25
C SER A 66 -17.62 -1.25 -15.36
N LEU A 67 -17.89 -2.55 -15.22
CA LEU A 67 -18.70 -3.31 -16.19
C LEU A 67 -20.18 -2.95 -16.17
N GLN A 68 -20.68 -2.44 -15.04
CA GLN A 68 -22.07 -2.03 -14.87
C GLN A 68 -22.33 -0.58 -15.29
N ARG A 69 -21.27 0.20 -15.55
CA ARG A 69 -21.38 1.59 -16.02
C ARG A 69 -21.49 1.65 -17.54
N PRO A 70 -22.10 2.72 -18.08
CA PRO A 70 -21.99 3.08 -19.50
C PRO A 70 -20.53 3.11 -19.98
N CYS A 71 -20.31 2.84 -21.27
CA CYS A 71 -18.97 2.74 -21.85
C CYS A 71 -18.12 4.01 -21.69
N ASP A 72 -18.76 5.18 -21.60
CA ASP A 72 -18.15 6.49 -21.41
C ASP A 72 -17.84 6.81 -19.93
N GLN A 73 -18.27 5.98 -18.98
CA GLN A 73 -18.14 6.21 -17.53
C GLN A 73 -17.36 5.11 -16.80
N GLN A 74 -16.66 4.27 -17.56
CA GLN A 74 -15.84 3.19 -17.01
C GLN A 74 -14.68 3.74 -16.15
N ILE A 75 -14.18 2.91 -15.24
CA ILE A 75 -13.04 3.24 -14.38
C ILE A 75 -11.77 2.92 -15.16
N LEU A 76 -11.12 3.95 -15.70
CA LEU A 76 -9.97 3.83 -16.61
C LEU A 76 -8.69 4.42 -16.03
N THR A 77 -8.79 5.35 -15.07
CA THR A 77 -7.61 5.99 -14.45
C THR A 77 -7.41 5.58 -13.00
N PRO A 78 -6.17 5.69 -12.46
CA PRO A 78 -5.89 5.45 -11.05
C PRO A 78 -6.71 6.33 -10.09
N GLU A 79 -6.94 7.59 -10.47
CA GLU A 79 -7.71 8.55 -9.68
C GLU A 79 -9.18 8.11 -9.58
N GLN A 80 -9.77 7.70 -10.71
CA GLN A 80 -11.13 7.16 -10.74
C GLN A 80 -11.27 5.89 -9.90
N LEU A 81 -10.25 5.03 -9.90
CA LEU A 81 -10.21 3.84 -9.06
C LEU A 81 -10.15 4.21 -7.58
N TYR A 82 -9.32 5.20 -7.23
CA TYR A 82 -9.20 5.72 -5.88
C TYR A 82 -10.52 6.32 -5.37
N GLU A 83 -11.15 7.21 -6.16
CA GLU A 83 -12.45 7.80 -5.84
C GLU A 83 -13.52 6.74 -5.65
N PHE A 84 -13.56 5.74 -6.53
CA PHE A 84 -14.46 4.60 -6.37
C PHE A 84 -14.20 3.87 -5.04
N ALA A 85 -12.94 3.55 -4.74
CA ALA A 85 -12.57 2.77 -3.57
C ALA A 85 -12.93 3.49 -2.25
N VAL A 86 -12.58 4.77 -2.12
CA VAL A 86 -12.91 5.59 -0.94
C VAL A 86 -14.42 5.72 -0.75
N THR A 87 -15.16 5.91 -1.84
CA THR A 87 -16.62 6.14 -1.76
C THR A 87 -17.38 4.86 -1.44
N ASN A 88 -16.96 3.72 -2.01
CA ASN A 88 -17.76 2.48 -1.99
C ASN A 88 -17.25 1.44 -0.98
N ILE A 89 -15.98 1.50 -0.57
CA ILE A 89 -15.35 0.50 0.29
C ILE A 89 -14.94 1.16 1.61
N ARG A 90 -15.94 1.49 2.45
CA ARG A 90 -15.75 2.19 3.74
C ARG A 90 -14.97 1.38 4.78
N SER A 91 -14.86 0.08 4.58
CA SER A 91 -14.13 -0.81 5.47
C SER A 91 -12.65 -0.86 5.17
N ILE A 92 -12.11 -0.06 4.24
CA ILE A 92 -10.68 -0.03 3.95
C ILE A 92 -10.30 1.44 3.80
N ASP A 93 -9.28 1.87 4.52
CA ASP A 93 -8.69 3.18 4.29
C ASP A 93 -7.84 3.11 3.03
N PHE A 94 -8.13 3.98 2.08
CA PHE A 94 -7.34 4.17 0.86
C PHE A 94 -6.67 5.52 0.93
N GLN A 95 -5.55 5.63 0.24
CA GLN A 95 -5.01 6.92 -0.14
C GLN A 95 -4.41 6.82 -1.55
N ASN A 96 -4.14 7.97 -2.18
CA ASN A 96 -3.35 8.12 -3.40
C ASN A 96 -1.91 8.62 -3.12
N CYS A 97 -0.94 8.19 -3.93
CA CYS A 97 0.50 8.46 -3.86
C CYS A 97 0.88 8.80 -5.28
N THR A 98 1.33 10.03 -5.47
CA THR A 98 1.77 10.46 -6.79
C THR A 98 3.24 10.13 -6.99
N ILE A 99 3.76 10.44 -8.18
CA ILE A 99 5.17 10.29 -8.50
C ILE A 99 6.00 11.28 -7.66
N GLU A 100 5.46 12.47 -7.41
CA GLU A 100 6.08 13.52 -6.60
C GLU A 100 6.26 13.03 -5.15
N ASP A 101 5.21 12.47 -4.54
CA ASP A 101 5.27 11.88 -3.20
C ASP A 101 6.37 10.82 -3.08
N TYR A 102 6.52 10.01 -4.14
CA TYR A 102 7.56 9.00 -4.22
C TYR A 102 8.96 9.63 -4.29
N GLN A 103 9.16 10.66 -5.10
CA GLN A 103 10.48 11.32 -5.20
C GLN A 103 10.84 12.02 -3.89
N GLU A 104 9.91 12.76 -3.28
CA GLU A 104 10.13 13.42 -1.98
C GLU A 104 10.49 12.39 -0.90
N THR A 105 9.75 11.30 -0.83
CA THR A 105 10.03 10.22 0.14
C THR A 105 11.38 9.56 -0.15
N LYS A 106 11.73 9.37 -1.43
CA LYS A 106 13.02 8.80 -1.83
C LYS A 106 14.18 9.71 -1.43
N GLU A 107 14.05 11.02 -1.62
CA GLU A 107 15.03 12.02 -1.20
C GLU A 107 15.18 12.08 0.32
N PHE A 108 14.06 12.03 1.05
CA PHE A 108 14.06 11.94 2.51
C PHE A 108 14.78 10.68 3.03
N LEU A 109 14.61 9.54 2.36
CA LEU A 109 15.20 8.26 2.77
C LEU A 109 16.64 8.03 2.26
N LEU A 110 17.11 8.81 1.29
CA LEU A 110 18.42 8.67 0.64
C LEU A 110 19.61 8.74 1.62
N PRO A 111 19.69 9.73 2.53
CA PRO A 111 20.78 9.82 3.52
C PRO A 111 20.85 8.59 4.43
N ARG A 112 19.69 8.03 4.79
CA ARG A 112 19.62 6.82 5.60
C ARG A 112 20.17 5.61 4.86
N HIS A 113 19.87 5.51 3.56
CA HIS A 113 20.28 4.36 2.74
C HIS A 113 21.77 4.37 2.41
N SER A 114 22.47 5.49 2.57
CA SER A 114 23.93 5.58 2.43
C SER A 114 24.66 5.16 3.72
N GLU A 115 24.06 5.35 4.90
CA GLU A 115 24.62 4.89 6.19
C GLU A 115 24.56 3.37 6.37
N VAL A 116 23.55 2.74 5.76
CA VAL A 116 23.39 1.29 5.76
C VAL A 116 24.40 0.67 4.80
N LYS A 117 25.58 0.28 5.33
CA LYS A 117 26.59 -0.50 4.58
C LYS A 117 25.95 -1.73 3.94
N ALA A 118 26.31 -1.98 2.67
CA ALA A 118 25.87 -3.13 1.87
C ALA A 118 26.12 -4.45 2.60
#